data_AF-A0A8S9FVZ9-F1
#
_entry.id   AF-A0A8S9FVZ9-F1
#
_cell.length_a   1.000
_cell.length_b   1.000
_cell.length_c   1.000
_cell.angle_alpha   90.00
_cell.angle_beta   90.00
_cell.angle_gamma   90.00
#
_symmetry.space_group_name_H-M   'P 1'
#
loop_
_entity.id
_entity.type
_entity.pdbx_description
1 polymer ?
#
loop_
_entity_poly.entity_id
_entity_poly.type
_entity_poly.pdbx_seq_one_letter_code
_entity_poly.pdbx_strand_id
1 'polypeptide(L)'
;MMNLVPSRVRKKGRFTFDKRWCTKPEVMEVVRKGWNVNYRGNIGSVSERIKSCRKELSHWKKTANVNSSEQIWKLRQTLEIEWAEPVSRLAAAGFYENGA
;
A
#
# COMPACT_ATOMS: atom_id res chain seq x y z
N MET A 1 -5.59 40.14 -3.59
CA MET A 1 -5.81 38.70 -3.81
C MET A 1 -4.73 37.92 -3.07
N MET A 2 -5.10 37.03 -2.15
CA MET A 2 -4.14 36.19 -1.43
C MET A 2 -4.03 34.85 -2.17
N ASN A 3 -2.87 34.59 -2.77
CA ASN A 3 -2.58 33.33 -3.46
C ASN A 3 -2.43 32.20 -2.43
N LEU A 4 -3.45 31.33 -2.36
CA LEU A 4 -3.39 30.06 -1.65
C LEU A 4 -2.63 29.04 -2.50
N VAL A 5 -1.30 29.16 -2.59
CA VAL A 5 -0.50 28.04 -3.09
C VAL A 5 -0.51 26.98 -1.98
N PRO A 6 -1.12 25.80 -2.17
CA PRO A 6 -1.06 24.75 -1.18
C PRO A 6 0.40 24.29 -1.10
N SER A 7 1.08 24.77 -0.06
CA SER A 7 2.38 24.23 0.31
C SER A 7 2.18 22.74 0.58
N ARG A 8 2.66 21.89 -0.34
CA ARG A 8 2.67 20.44 -0.17
C ARG A 8 3.73 20.05 0.86
N VAL A 9 3.69 20.63 2.06
CA VAL A 9 4.42 20.08 3.19
C VAL A 9 3.84 18.70 3.42
N ARG A 10 4.57 17.66 3.01
CA ARG A 10 4.20 16.28 3.29
C ARG A 10 4.21 16.14 4.81
N LYS A 11 3.04 16.26 5.44
CA LYS A 11 2.88 16.02 6.88
C LYS A 11 3.41 14.61 7.14
N LYS A 12 4.47 14.50 7.95
CA LYS A 12 5.03 13.22 8.34
C LYS A 12 3.98 12.53 9.21
N GLY A 13 3.19 11.63 8.60
CA GLY A 13 2.17 10.87 9.31
C GLY A 13 2.79 10.08 10.46
N ARG A 14 2.05 9.98 11.57
CA ARG A 14 2.45 9.12 12.68
C ARG A 14 2.38 7.67 12.22
N PHE A 15 3.41 6.89 12.56
CA PHE A 15 3.37 5.45 12.32
C PHE A 15 2.27 4.82 13.18
N THR A 16 1.36 4.11 12.54
CA THR A 16 0.34 3.29 13.19
C THR A 16 0.55 1.86 12.74
N PHE A 17 0.69 0.95 13.71
CA PHE A 17 0.71 -0.47 13.43
C PHE A 17 -0.70 -0.94 13.07
N ASP A 18 -0.84 -1.68 11.98
CA ASP A 18 -2.11 -2.26 11.57
C ASP A 18 -2.16 -3.72 12.02
N LYS A 19 -3.20 -4.09 12.77
CA LYS A 19 -3.39 -5.45 13.30
C LYS A 19 -3.47 -6.50 12.18
N ARG A 20 -3.89 -6.11 10.98
CA ARG A 20 -3.92 -7.00 9.79
C ARG A 20 -2.54 -7.48 9.36
N TRP A 21 -1.47 -6.82 9.83
CA TRP A 21 -0.10 -7.25 9.53
C TRP A 21 0.29 -8.52 10.28
N CYS A 22 -0.36 -8.86 11.39
CA CYS A 22 -0.05 -10.08 12.16
C CYS A 22 -0.32 -11.37 11.39
N THR A 23 -1.19 -11.35 10.37
CA THR A 23 -1.49 -12.53 9.54
C THR A 23 -0.53 -12.68 8.36
N LYS A 24 0.42 -11.76 8.18
CA LYS A 24 1.36 -11.77 7.06
C LYS A 24 2.72 -12.32 7.53
N PRO A 25 3.17 -13.47 7.01
CA PRO A 25 4.42 -14.10 7.46
C PRO A 25 5.65 -13.20 7.22
N GLU A 26 5.63 -12.35 6.20
CA GLU A 26 6.72 -11.43 5.88
C GLU A 26 6.91 -10.37 6.98
N VAL A 27 5.84 -10.01 7.69
CA VAL A 27 5.88 -9.02 8.76
C VAL A 27 6.68 -9.55 9.95
N MET A 28 6.56 -10.84 10.26
CA MET A 28 7.34 -11.47 11.33
C MET A 28 8.84 -11.36 11.06
N GLU A 29 9.25 -11.60 9.82
CA GLU A 29 10.65 -11.50 9.42
C GLU A 29 11.16 -10.05 9.44
N VAL A 30 10.33 -9.09 9.02
CA VAL A 30 10.65 -7.65 9.10
C VAL A 30 10.84 -7.20 10.55
N VAL A 31 9.99 -7.66 11.47
CA VAL A 31 10.12 -7.37 12.91
C VAL A 31 11.38 -8.02 13.46
N ARG A 32 11.63 -9.30 13.15
CA ARG A 32 12.83 -10.02 13.59
C ARG A 32 14.11 -9.31 13.14
N LYS A 33 14.17 -8.87 11.88
CA LYS A 33 15.28 -8.09 11.34
C LYS A 33 15.44 -6.78 12.10
N GLY A 34 14.37 -5.98 12.22
CA GLY A 34 14.43 -4.69 12.92
C GLY A 34 14.81 -4.82 14.40
N TRP A 35 14.38 -5.89 15.07
CA TRP A 35 14.65 -6.16 16.48
C TRP A 35 16.12 -6.51 16.76
N ASN A 36 16.81 -7.07 15.75
CA ASN A 36 18.18 -7.54 15.84
C ASN A 36 19.21 -6.61 15.17
N VAL A 37 18.77 -5.54 14.48
CA VAL A 37 19.65 -4.54 13.87
C VAL A 37 20.53 -3.90 14.95
N ASN A 38 21.85 -4.09 14.81
CA ASN A 38 22.94 -3.37 15.50
C ASN A 38 23.14 -3.57 17.01
N TYR A 39 22.65 -4.67 17.60
CA TYR A 39 22.96 -4.96 19.01
C TYR A 39 24.02 -6.06 19.16
N ARG A 40 25.23 -5.78 18.68
CA ARG A 40 26.42 -6.52 19.13
C ARG A 40 26.70 -6.07 20.57
N GLY A 41 26.29 -6.87 21.55
CA GLY A 41 26.63 -6.63 22.97
C GLY A 41 25.50 -6.13 23.88
N ASN A 42 24.22 -6.18 23.48
CA ASN A 42 23.07 -5.91 24.36
C ASN A 42 22.91 -4.45 24.86
N ILE A 43 23.60 -3.47 24.23
CA ILE A 43 23.66 -2.07 24.70
C ILE A 43 22.40 -1.24 24.33
N GLY A 44 21.37 -1.88 23.76
CA GLY A 44 20.15 -1.20 23.30
C GLY A 44 19.02 -1.17 24.30
N SER A 45 18.46 0.02 24.55
CA SER A 45 17.17 0.09 25.23
C SER A 45 16.07 -0.58 24.39
N VAL A 46 15.08 -1.18 25.05
CA VAL A 46 13.87 -1.73 24.40
C VAL A 46 13.22 -0.70 23.48
N SER A 47 13.19 0.57 23.90
CA SER A 47 12.66 1.69 23.12
C SER A 47 13.33 1.82 21.76
N GLU A 48 14.64 1.64 21.70
CA GLU A 48 15.43 1.77 20.48
C GLU A 48 15.23 0.60 19.53
N ARG A 49 15.07 -0.61 20.08
CA ARG A 49 14.64 -1.80 19.31
C ARG A 49 13.26 -1.59 18.69
N ILE A 50 12.31 -1.03 19.45
CA ILE A 50 10.97 -0.71 18.94
C ILE A 50 11.06 0.38 17.85
N LYS A 51 11.91 1.42 18.01
CA LYS A 51 12.16 2.42 16.96
C LYS A 51 12.69 1.78 15.67
N SER A 52 13.63 0.85 15.78
CA SER A 52 14.17 0.09 14.65
C SER A 52 13.08 -0.73 13.95
N CYS A 53 12.28 -1.48 14.71
CA CYS A 53 11.14 -2.23 14.16
C CYS A 53 10.15 -1.32 13.43
N ARG A 54 9.81 -0.15 14.00
CA ARG A 54 8.94 0.83 13.34
C ARG A 54 9.51 1.32 12.01
N LYS A 55 10.83 1.52 11.94
CA LYS A 55 11.51 1.94 10.71
C LYS A 55 11.42 0.83 9.65
N GLU A 56 11.75 -0.41 9.99
CA GLU A 56 11.67 -1.53 9.04
C GLU A 56 10.23 -1.77 8.56
N LEU A 57 9.24 -1.78 9.46
CA LEU A 57 7.82 -1.91 9.12
C LEU A 57 7.33 -0.77 8.22
N SER A 58 7.82 0.46 8.43
CA SER A 58 7.47 1.60 7.58
C SER A 58 8.04 1.46 6.16
N HIS A 59 9.21 0.82 6.00
CA HIS A 59 9.77 0.52 4.68
C HIS A 59 8.99 -0.61 4.01
N TRP A 60 8.77 -1.71 4.73
CA TRP A 60 7.97 -2.82 4.25
C TRP A 60 6.56 -2.39 3.82
N LYS A 61 5.90 -1.51 4.60
CA LYS A 61 4.58 -0.97 4.23
C LYS A 61 4.58 -0.31 2.85
N LYS A 62 5.66 0.37 2.47
CA LYS A 62 5.75 1.05 1.17
C LYS A 62 5.93 0.06 0.02
N THR A 63 6.56 -1.09 0.27
CA THR A 63 6.86 -2.10 -0.75
C THR A 63 5.79 -3.19 -0.84
N ALA A 64 5.05 -3.46 0.24
CA ALA A 64 4.22 -4.65 0.37
C ALA A 64 2.83 -4.60 -0.32
N ASN A 65 2.63 -3.77 -1.35
CA ASN A 65 1.33 -3.56 -2.05
C ASN A 65 0.12 -3.44 -1.08
N VAL A 66 0.36 -2.97 0.15
CA VAL A 66 -0.68 -2.60 1.13
C VAL A 66 -1.22 -1.20 0.86
N ASN A 67 -0.76 -0.58 -0.22
CA ASN A 67 -1.30 0.68 -0.69
C ASN A 67 -2.65 0.40 -1.32
N SER A 68 -3.72 0.68 -0.58
CA SER A 68 -5.09 0.56 -1.09
C SER A 68 -5.28 1.32 -2.40
N SER A 69 -4.55 2.40 -2.66
CA SER A 69 -4.61 3.10 -3.95
C SER A 69 -4.14 2.23 -5.12
N GLU A 70 -3.09 1.42 -4.93
CA GLU A 70 -2.61 0.50 -5.96
C GLU A 70 -3.58 -0.67 -6.17
N GLN A 71 -4.15 -1.20 -5.08
CA GLN A 71 -5.19 -2.24 -5.18
C GLN A 71 -6.46 -1.73 -5.86
N ILE A 72 -6.92 -0.51 -5.52
CA ILE A 72 -8.07 0.14 -6.16
C ILE A 72 -7.78 0.36 -7.65
N TRP A 73 -6.57 0.81 -8.01
CA TRP A 73 -6.20 0.99 -9.40
C TRP A 73 -6.23 -0.33 -10.18
N LYS A 74 -5.66 -1.40 -9.62
CA LYS A 74 -5.72 -2.75 -10.23
C LYS A 74 -7.16 -3.24 -10.40
N LEU A 75 -7.99 -3.10 -9.36
CA LEU A 75 -9.40 -3.49 -9.42
C LEU A 75 -10.17 -2.71 -10.50
N ARG A 76 -9.93 -1.41 -10.64
CA ARG A 76 -10.53 -0.59 -11.71
C ARG A 76 -10.12 -1.06 -13.10
N GLN A 77 -8.85 -1.41 -13.28
CA GLN A 77 -8.37 -1.91 -14.56
C GLN A 77 -8.97 -3.28 -14.91
N THR A 78 -9.08 -4.18 -13.93
CA THR A 78 -9.77 -5.48 -14.12
C THR A 78 -11.23 -5.28 -14.51
N LEU A 79 -11.94 -4.38 -13.82
CA LEU A 79 -13.32 -4.03 -14.18
C LEU A 79 -13.41 -3.50 -15.61
N GLU A 80 -12.57 -2.54 -16.01
CA GLU A 80 -12.62 -1.98 -17.36
C GLU A 80 -12.42 -3.07 -18.45
N ILE A 81 -11.48 -4.00 -18.23
CA ILE A 81 -11.24 -5.12 -19.14
C ILE A 81 -12.47 -6.05 -19.20
N GLU A 82 -13.00 -6.43 -18.04
CA GLU A 82 -14.21 -7.28 -17.95
C GLU A 82 -15.45 -6.61 -18.52
N TRP A 83 -15.51 -5.28 -18.56
CA TRP A 83 -16.62 -4.52 -19.15
C TRP A 83 -16.42 -4.27 -20.65
N ALA A 84 -15.17 -4.20 -21.12
CA ALA A 84 -14.86 -4.10 -22.54
C ALA A 84 -15.11 -5.43 -23.30
N GLU A 85 -14.91 -6.57 -22.64
CA GLU A 85 -15.16 -7.91 -23.21
C GLU A 85 -16.63 -8.18 -23.62
N PRO A 86 -17.66 -7.83 -22.82
CA PRO A 86 -19.05 -7.89 -23.22
C PRO A 86 -19.37 -6.96 -24.39
N VAL A 87 -18.81 -5.75 -24.40
CA VAL A 87 -19.10 -4.77 -25.46
C VAL A 87 -18.50 -5.22 -26.79
N SER A 88 -17.28 -5.76 -26.80
CA SER A 88 -16.67 -6.33 -28.01
C SER A 88 -17.39 -7.61 -28.47
N ARG A 89 -17.85 -8.46 -27.55
CA ARG A 89 -18.64 -9.66 -27.86
C ARG A 89 -20.03 -9.31 -28.41
N LEU A 90 -20.71 -8.31 -27.86
CA LEU A 90 -22.02 -7.84 -28.31
C LEU A 90 -21.92 -7.08 -29.64
N ALA A 91 -20.85 -6.29 -29.84
CA ALA A 91 -20.56 -5.64 -31.11
C ALA A 91 -20.21 -6.65 -32.21
N ALA A 92 -19.39 -7.67 -31.92
CA ALA A 92 -19.09 -8.76 -32.85
C ALA A 92 -20.29 -9.66 -33.15
N ALA A 93 -21.22 -9.78 -32.20
CA ALA A 93 -22.48 -10.50 -32.38
C ALA A 93 -23.60 -9.65 -33.03
N GLY A 94 -23.32 -8.41 -33.44
CA GLY A 94 -24.25 -7.56 -34.19
C GLY A 94 -25.43 -7.00 -33.38
N PHE A 95 -25.33 -6.96 -32.05
CA PHE A 95 -26.42 -6.50 -31.18
C PHE A 95 -26.42 -4.98 -30.89
N TYR A 96 -25.49 -4.21 -31.47
CA TYR A 96 -25.39 -2.75 -31.27
C TYR A 96 -25.85 -1.96 -32.51
N GLU A 97 -27.02 -2.31 -33.04
CA GLU A 97 -27.84 -1.36 -33.79
C GLU A 97 -29.17 -1.21 -33.03
N ASN A 98 -29.63 0.04 -32.91
CA ASN A 98 -30.83 0.54 -32.24
C ASN A 98 -30.60 1.19 -30.86
N GLY A 99 -30.24 2.46 -30.91
CA GLY A 99 -30.42 3.43 -29.83
C GLY A 99 -30.41 4.83 -30.42
N ALA A 100 -31.55 5.23 -30.99
CA ALA A 100 -31.86 6.62 -31.35
C ALA A 100 -32.08 7.48 -30.09
#